data_AF-A0A923PMQ1-F1
#
_entry.id   AF-A0A923PMQ1-F1
#
_cell.length_a   1.000
_cell.length_b   1.000
_cell.length_c   1.000
_cell.angle_alpha   90.00
_cell.angle_beta   90.00
_cell.angle_gamma   90.00
#
_symmetry.space_group_name_H-M   'P 1'
#
loop_
_entity.id
_entity.type
_entity.pdbx_description
1 polymer ?
#
loop_
_entity_poly.entity_id
_entity_poly.type
_entity_poly.pdbx_seq_one_letter_code
_entity_poly.pdbx_strand_id
1 'polypeptide(L)'
;MAKKQRRSLQERLEGIVRAGIQPPPARVLPEDQLPELSERVAQILGILQADPIKATNMVYLIMYDITDNKVRREIADYLITAGCTRIQKSVYLIKTANARFEEIHATLRDVNGLYANEDSIILVPVNSSDVRAMKLIGQNVDIQLITDPPNTLFF
;
A
#
# COMPACT_ATOMS: atom_id res chain seq x y z
N MET A 1 45.53 -55.95 -32.28
CA MET A 1 45.02 -54.57 -32.13
C MET A 1 44.25 -54.20 -33.39
N ALA A 2 42.91 -54.09 -33.33
CA ALA A 2 42.07 -53.87 -34.51
C ALA A 2 41.90 -52.37 -34.79
N LYS A 3 42.28 -51.93 -36.01
CA LYS A 3 42.13 -50.55 -36.49
C LYS A 3 40.64 -50.21 -36.63
N LYS A 4 40.18 -49.21 -35.89
CA LYS A 4 38.80 -48.69 -35.95
C LYS A 4 38.58 -48.01 -37.31
N GLN A 5 37.83 -48.67 -38.20
CA GLN A 5 37.44 -48.15 -39.51
C GLN A 5 36.70 -46.82 -39.32
N ARG A 6 37.16 -45.74 -39.98
CA ARG A 6 36.47 -44.45 -39.96
C ARG A 6 35.12 -44.60 -40.68
N ARG A 7 34.02 -44.32 -39.96
CA ARG A 7 32.65 -44.35 -40.51
C ARG A 7 32.53 -43.47 -41.75
N SER A 8 31.71 -43.91 -42.70
CA SER A 8 31.49 -43.18 -43.95
C SER A 8 30.76 -41.86 -43.68
N LEU A 9 30.89 -40.90 -44.61
CA LEU A 9 30.25 -39.59 -44.50
C LEU A 9 28.73 -39.70 -44.30
N GLN A 10 28.10 -40.68 -44.95
CA GLN A 10 26.66 -40.92 -44.87
C GLN A 10 26.23 -41.40 -43.48
N GLU A 11 26.94 -42.38 -42.89
CA GLU A 11 26.63 -42.88 -41.54
C GLU A 11 26.75 -41.80 -40.46
N ARG A 12 27.64 -40.83 -40.66
CA ARG A 12 27.80 -39.69 -39.75
C ARG A 12 26.64 -38.71 -39.89
N LEU A 13 26.18 -38.44 -41.11
CA LEU A 13 25.05 -37.56 -41.38
C LEU A 13 23.73 -38.16 -40.88
N GLU A 14 23.53 -39.48 -41.03
CA GLU A 14 22.35 -40.17 -40.47
C GLU A 14 22.30 -40.10 -38.94
N GLY A 15 23.45 -40.23 -38.27
CA GLY A 15 23.54 -40.06 -36.82
C GLY A 15 23.19 -38.64 -36.36
N ILE A 16 23.55 -37.64 -37.17
CA ILE A 16 23.28 -36.23 -36.93
C ILE A 16 21.78 -35.90 -37.15
N VAL A 17 21.15 -36.49 -38.18
CA VAL A 17 19.70 -36.35 -38.42
C VAL A 17 18.88 -37.07 -37.35
N ARG A 18 19.28 -38.29 -36.93
CA ARG A 18 18.65 -39.02 -35.81
C ARG A 18 18.75 -38.29 -34.48
N ALA A 19 19.77 -37.46 -34.29
CA ALA A 19 19.94 -36.64 -33.09
C ALA A 19 19.01 -35.41 -33.04
N GLY A 20 18.16 -35.20 -34.06
CA GLY A 20 17.13 -34.18 -34.04
C GLY A 20 17.66 -32.76 -34.23
N ILE A 21 18.30 -32.48 -35.36
CA ILE A 21 18.55 -31.08 -35.76
C ILE A 21 17.20 -30.44 -36.06
N GLN A 22 16.65 -29.71 -35.10
CA GLN A 22 15.68 -28.67 -35.39
C GLN A 22 16.44 -27.41 -35.82
N PRO A 23 15.97 -26.66 -36.82
CA PRO A 23 16.47 -25.32 -37.04
C PRO A 23 16.26 -24.53 -35.74
N PRO A 24 17.20 -23.64 -35.35
CA PRO A 24 17.01 -22.80 -34.18
C PRO A 24 15.68 -22.05 -34.34
N PRO A 25 14.85 -21.96 -33.29
CA PRO A 25 13.59 -21.23 -33.37
C PRO A 25 13.90 -19.81 -33.87
N ALA A 26 13.10 -19.33 -34.83
CA ALA A 26 13.22 -17.98 -35.32
C ALA A 26 13.28 -17.04 -34.11
N ARG A 27 14.32 -16.20 -34.05
CA ARG A 27 14.48 -15.23 -32.99
C ARG A 27 13.36 -14.21 -33.16
N VAL A 28 12.22 -14.46 -32.53
CA VAL A 28 11.18 -13.46 -32.36
C VAL A 28 11.79 -12.48 -31.38
N LEU A 29 12.42 -11.43 -31.90
CA LEU A 29 12.64 -10.23 -31.10
C LEU A 29 11.23 -9.78 -30.71
N PRO A 30 10.86 -9.73 -29.42
CA PRO A 30 9.68 -8.99 -29.04
C PRO A 30 9.88 -7.61 -29.66
N GLU A 31 8.98 -7.16 -30.51
CA GLU A 31 8.97 -5.74 -30.82
C GLU A 31 8.84 -5.05 -29.46
N ASP A 32 9.91 -4.40 -29.02
CA ASP A 32 9.89 -3.45 -27.93
C ASP A 32 9.01 -2.29 -28.38
N GLN A 33 7.70 -2.51 -28.42
CA GLN A 33 6.68 -1.48 -28.50
C GLN A 33 6.67 -0.80 -27.14
N LEU A 34 7.77 -0.10 -26.84
CA LEU A 34 7.82 0.81 -25.73
C LEU A 34 6.73 1.86 -26.00
N PRO A 35 5.82 2.09 -25.06
CA PRO A 35 4.83 3.14 -25.18
C PRO A 35 5.53 4.49 -25.40
N GLU A 36 4.81 5.44 -25.98
CA GLU A 36 5.36 6.75 -26.34
C GLU A 36 6.02 7.43 -25.13
N LEU A 37 7.01 8.30 -25.37
CA LEU A 37 7.77 8.95 -24.29
C LEU A 37 6.84 9.67 -23.30
N SER A 38 5.77 10.28 -23.79
CA SER A 38 4.73 10.91 -22.97
C SER A 38 4.02 9.92 -22.04
N GLU A 39 3.65 8.76 -22.55
CA GLU A 39 3.01 7.70 -21.77
C GLU A 39 3.97 7.12 -20.73
N ARG A 40 5.24 6.95 -21.08
CA ARG A 40 6.28 6.50 -20.15
C ARG A 40 6.54 7.51 -19.04
N VAL A 41 6.62 8.80 -19.39
CA VAL A 41 6.76 9.88 -18.41
C VAL A 41 5.53 9.93 -17.50
N ALA A 42 4.33 9.77 -18.04
CA ALA A 42 3.10 9.76 -17.26
C ALA A 42 3.00 8.52 -16.35
N GLN A 43 3.49 7.35 -16.77
CA GLN A 43 3.61 6.15 -15.94
C GLN A 43 4.64 6.34 -14.82
N ILE A 44 5.82 6.90 -15.13
CA ILE A 44 6.89 7.16 -14.15
C ILE A 44 6.43 8.19 -13.11
N LEU A 45 5.70 9.23 -13.53
CA LEU A 45 5.14 10.24 -12.64
C LEU A 45 3.87 9.78 -11.91
N GLY A 46 3.39 8.55 -12.16
CA GLY A 46 2.17 8.02 -11.55
C GLY A 46 0.88 8.77 -11.93
N ILE A 47 0.90 9.51 -13.05
CA ILE A 47 -0.22 10.28 -13.59
C ILE A 47 -1.26 9.34 -14.21
N LEU A 48 -0.80 8.27 -14.86
CA LEU A 48 -1.64 7.19 -15.36
C LEU A 48 -1.82 6.13 -14.26
N GLN A 49 -2.78 6.35 -13.36
CA GLN A 49 -3.21 5.30 -12.43
C GLN A 49 -4.06 4.29 -13.21
N ALA A 50 -3.55 3.06 -13.37
CA ALA A 50 -4.18 1.99 -14.15
C ALA A 50 -5.53 1.53 -13.58
N ASP A 51 -5.73 1.72 -12.28
CA ASP A 51 -6.97 1.41 -11.59
C ASP A 51 -7.52 2.68 -10.93
N PRO A 52 -8.82 3.02 -11.07
CA PRO A 52 -9.44 3.98 -10.19
C PRO A 52 -9.28 3.43 -8.77
N ILE A 53 -8.57 4.16 -7.90
CA ILE A 53 -8.38 3.78 -6.50
C ILE A 53 -9.77 3.45 -5.95
N LYS A 54 -10.04 2.16 -5.72
CA LYS A 54 -11.28 1.76 -5.07
C LYS A 54 -11.29 2.47 -3.73
N ALA A 55 -12.26 3.37 -3.52
CA ALA A 55 -12.48 4.13 -2.30
C ALA A 55 -12.91 3.19 -1.15
N THR A 56 -12.07 2.23 -0.81
CA THR A 56 -12.26 1.29 0.29
C THR A 56 -11.82 1.90 1.62
N ASN A 57 -11.00 2.95 1.56
CA ASN A 57 -10.48 3.63 2.73
C ASN A 57 -11.27 4.92 2.98
N MET A 58 -11.86 5.00 4.16
CA MET A 58 -12.49 6.22 4.68
C MET A 58 -11.55 6.87 5.70
N VAL A 59 -11.77 8.16 5.94
CA VAL A 59 -11.07 8.86 7.02
C VAL A 59 -11.96 8.84 8.24
N TYR A 60 -11.39 8.55 9.40
CA TYR A 60 -12.08 8.54 10.66
C TYR A 60 -11.42 9.54 11.60
N LEU A 61 -12.26 10.34 12.23
CA LEU A 61 -11.90 11.28 13.28
C LEU A 61 -12.23 10.65 14.62
N ILE A 62 -11.22 10.48 15.47
CA ILE A 62 -11.34 9.90 16.81
C ILE A 62 -11.06 11.00 17.82
N MET A 63 -12.02 11.26 18.69
CA MET A 63 -11.93 12.26 19.74
C MET A 63 -12.27 11.59 21.07
N TYR A 64 -11.63 12.01 22.14
CA TYR A 64 -11.99 11.54 23.47
C TYR A 64 -11.93 12.66 24.50
N ASP A 65 -12.73 12.50 25.55
CA ASP A 65 -12.60 13.22 26.80
C ASP A 65 -12.43 12.19 27.91
N ILE A 66 -11.18 12.02 28.34
CA ILE A 66 -10.76 11.04 29.34
C ILE A 66 -10.12 11.78 30.49
N THR A 67 -10.67 11.61 31.70
CA THR A 67 -10.22 12.32 32.90
C THR A 67 -8.89 11.76 33.43
N ASP A 68 -8.78 10.44 33.53
CA ASP A 68 -7.60 9.78 34.10
C ASP A 68 -6.38 9.86 33.15
N ASN A 69 -5.25 10.35 33.66
CA ASN A 69 -4.04 10.55 32.87
C ASN A 69 -3.35 9.24 32.46
N LYS A 70 -3.46 8.16 33.23
CA LYS A 70 -2.88 6.85 32.91
C LYS A 70 -3.66 6.22 31.77
N VAL A 71 -4.99 6.15 31.92
CA VAL A 71 -5.89 5.64 30.87
C VAL A 71 -5.70 6.41 29.57
N ARG A 72 -5.66 7.75 29.65
CA ARG A 72 -5.44 8.60 28.47
C ARG A 72 -4.14 8.27 27.75
N ARG A 73 -3.08 7.96 28.50
CA ARG A 73 -1.77 7.60 27.94
C ARG A 73 -1.86 6.25 27.22
N GLU A 74 -2.43 5.23 27.84
CA GLU A 74 -2.57 3.91 27.23
C GLU A 74 -3.39 3.98 25.92
N ILE A 75 -4.50 4.72 25.91
CA ILE A 75 -5.32 4.91 24.71
C ILE A 75 -4.57 5.70 23.63
N ALA A 76 -3.80 6.72 24.02
CA ALA A 76 -2.98 7.48 23.07
C ALA A 76 -1.89 6.59 22.42
N ASP A 77 -1.19 5.80 23.23
CA ASP A 77 -0.12 4.91 22.77
C ASP A 77 -0.69 3.80 21.87
N TYR A 78 -1.87 3.27 22.21
CA TYR A 78 -2.60 2.33 21.37
C TYR A 78 -2.97 2.94 20.00
N LEU A 79 -3.59 4.12 19.98
CA LEU A 79 -4.01 4.78 18.74
C LEU A 79 -2.83 5.08 17.83
N ILE A 80 -1.72 5.56 18.39
CA ILE A 80 -0.48 5.82 17.62
C ILE A 80 0.04 4.50 17.03
N THR A 81 0.09 3.43 17.83
CA THR A 81 0.56 2.10 17.38
C THR A 81 -0.36 1.49 16.32
N ALA A 82 -1.67 1.76 16.39
CA ALA A 82 -2.65 1.31 15.41
C ALA A 82 -2.50 2.00 14.03
N GLY A 83 -1.73 3.09 13.96
CA GLY A 83 -1.51 3.90 12.76
C GLY A 83 -2.36 5.16 12.69
N CYS A 84 -2.94 5.60 13.81
CA CYS A 84 -3.65 6.88 13.88
C CYS A 84 -2.64 8.03 14.01
N THR A 85 -2.84 9.08 13.24
CA THR A 85 -2.06 10.31 13.35
C THR A 85 -2.68 11.24 14.37
N ARG A 86 -1.87 11.71 15.32
CA ARG A 86 -2.32 12.64 16.36
C ARG A 86 -2.35 14.07 15.82
N ILE A 87 -3.52 14.72 15.88
CA ILE A 87 -3.71 16.12 15.43
C ILE A 87 -3.73 17.07 16.63
N GLN A 88 -4.36 16.67 17.73
CA GLN A 88 -4.33 17.38 19.00
C GLN A 88 -4.18 16.40 20.16
N LYS A 89 -4.10 16.91 21.40
CA LYS A 89 -3.90 16.09 22.60
C LYS A 89 -4.93 14.94 22.69
N SER A 90 -6.19 15.21 22.34
CA SER A 90 -7.28 14.24 22.42
C SER A 90 -8.00 14.03 21.09
N VAL A 91 -7.33 14.30 19.96
CA VAL A 91 -7.92 14.21 18.61
C VAL A 91 -6.95 13.53 17.66
N TYR A 92 -7.44 12.50 16.97
CA TYR A 92 -6.67 11.63 16.08
C TYR A 92 -7.40 11.44 14.75
N LEU A 93 -6.64 11.27 13.68
CA LEU A 93 -7.13 10.97 12.34
C LEU A 93 -6.52 9.65 11.85
N ILE A 94 -7.32 8.83 11.19
CA ILE A 94 -6.83 7.62 10.51
C ILE A 94 -7.54 7.45 9.17
N LYS A 95 -6.78 7.10 8.13
CA LYS A 95 -7.32 6.70 6.82
C LYS A 95 -7.20 5.19 6.70
N THR A 96 -8.31 4.46 6.82
CA THR A 96 -8.30 2.99 6.86
C THR A 96 -9.57 2.40 6.26
N ALA A 97 -9.53 1.09 5.97
CA ALA A 97 -10.71 0.33 5.59
C ALA A 97 -11.65 0.13 6.79
N ASN A 98 -12.94 -0.04 6.51
CA ASN A 98 -13.98 -0.17 7.54
C ASN A 98 -13.71 -1.33 8.52
N ALA A 99 -13.22 -2.48 8.04
CA ALA A 99 -12.94 -3.64 8.90
C ALA A 99 -11.96 -3.30 10.03
N ARG A 100 -10.86 -2.62 9.72
CA ARG A 100 -9.86 -2.20 10.71
C ARG A 100 -10.38 -1.08 11.62
N PHE A 101 -11.29 -0.24 11.13
CA PHE A 101 -11.95 0.74 11.98
C PHE A 101 -12.86 0.07 13.02
N GLU A 102 -13.63 -0.95 12.63
CA GLU A 102 -14.47 -1.71 13.56
C GLU A 102 -13.64 -2.45 14.62
N GLU A 103 -12.46 -2.98 14.27
CA GLU A 103 -11.52 -3.55 15.23
C GLU A 103 -11.06 -2.53 16.29
N ILE A 104 -10.72 -1.30 15.84
CA ILE A 104 -10.33 -0.21 16.73
C ILE A 104 -11.51 0.18 17.63
N HIS A 105 -12.70 0.30 17.07
CA HIS A 105 -13.92 0.62 17.81
C HIS A 105 -14.26 -0.43 18.87
N ALA A 106 -14.17 -1.72 18.53
CA ALA A 106 -14.38 -2.83 19.47
C ALA A 106 -13.37 -2.78 20.61
N THR A 107 -12.08 -2.60 20.29
CA THR A 107 -11.02 -2.50 21.30
C THR A 107 -11.23 -1.32 22.25
N LEU A 108 -11.58 -0.14 21.72
CA LEU A 108 -11.85 1.04 22.55
C LEU A 108 -13.10 0.87 23.42
N ARG A 109 -14.13 0.19 22.91
CA ARG A 109 -15.33 -0.14 23.68
C ARG A 109 -15.00 -1.10 24.84
N ASP A 110 -14.23 -2.14 24.56
CA ASP A 110 -13.81 -3.12 25.57
C ASP A 110 -12.99 -2.44 26.65
N VAL A 111 -11.99 -1.65 26.26
CA VAL A 111 -11.18 -0.85 27.18
C VAL A 111 -12.08 0.02 28.04
N ASN A 112 -12.97 0.83 27.46
CA ASN A 112 -13.89 1.70 28.21
C ASN A 112 -14.81 0.93 29.18
N GLY A 113 -15.12 -0.34 28.89
CA GLY A 113 -15.92 -1.20 29.77
C GLY A 113 -15.14 -1.80 30.95
N LEU A 114 -13.80 -1.79 30.94
CA LEU A 114 -12.97 -2.36 32.00
C LEU A 114 -12.93 -1.51 33.28
N TYR A 115 -13.37 -0.26 33.21
CA TYR A 115 -13.32 0.67 34.33
C TYR A 115 -14.65 1.42 34.45
N ALA A 116 -15.02 1.81 35.67
CA ALA A 116 -16.30 2.47 35.97
C ALA A 116 -16.18 3.95 35.61
N ASN A 117 -16.68 4.30 34.43
CA ASN A 117 -16.17 5.46 33.73
C ASN A 117 -17.27 6.34 33.13
N GLU A 118 -17.18 7.65 33.35
CA GLU A 118 -18.01 8.68 32.70
C GLU A 118 -17.29 9.32 31.50
N ASP A 119 -16.15 8.77 31.07
CA ASP A 119 -15.39 9.29 29.94
C ASP A 119 -16.13 9.02 28.61
N SER A 120 -15.91 9.90 27.64
CA SER A 120 -16.55 9.81 26.33
C SER A 120 -15.52 9.64 25.22
N ILE A 121 -15.77 8.70 24.31
CA ILE A 121 -14.97 8.49 23.10
C ILE A 121 -15.92 8.57 21.91
N ILE A 122 -15.59 9.44 20.96
CA ILE A 122 -16.39 9.72 19.77
C ILE A 122 -15.56 9.34 18.54
N LEU A 123 -16.13 8.46 17.71
CA LEU A 123 -15.55 8.09 16.43
C LEU A 123 -16.50 8.55 15.32
N VAL A 124 -16.00 9.38 14.40
CA VAL A 124 -16.79 9.97 13.32
C VAL A 124 -16.18 9.60 11.97
N PRO A 125 -16.91 8.89 11.09
CA PRO A 125 -16.51 8.76 9.70
C PRO A 125 -16.64 10.12 9.01
N VAL A 126 -15.57 10.58 8.38
CA VAL A 126 -15.50 11.86 7.68
C VAL A 126 -15.00 11.65 6.26
N ASN A 127 -15.54 12.39 5.30
CA ASN A 127 -15.06 12.31 3.93
C ASN A 127 -13.67 12.93 3.84
N SER A 128 -12.84 12.41 2.93
CA SER A 128 -11.51 12.97 2.67
C SER A 128 -11.56 14.42 2.19
N SER A 129 -12.63 14.84 1.52
CA SER A 129 -12.85 16.24 1.12
C SER A 129 -12.98 17.17 2.32
N ASP A 130 -13.74 16.74 3.33
CA ASP A 130 -14.10 17.55 4.49
C ASP A 130 -12.88 17.72 5.40
N VAL A 131 -12.06 16.67 5.51
CA VAL A 131 -10.79 16.70 6.24
C VAL A 131 -9.78 17.64 5.56
N ARG A 132 -9.70 17.66 4.22
CA ARG A 132 -8.85 18.62 3.50
C ARG A 132 -9.29 20.07 3.68
N ALA A 133 -10.59 20.30 3.82
CA ALA A 133 -11.14 21.63 4.09
C ALA A 133 -11.02 22.05 5.57
N MET A 134 -10.56 21.16 6.45
CA MET A 134 -10.37 21.44 7.86
C MET A 134 -9.37 22.57 8.06
N LYS A 135 -9.78 23.60 8.80
CA LYS A 135 -8.94 24.75 9.16
C LYS A 135 -8.41 24.56 10.57
N LEU A 136 -7.11 24.40 10.71
CA LEU A 136 -6.41 24.47 12.00
C LEU A 136 -5.92 25.90 12.23
N ILE A 137 -6.11 26.40 13.44
CA ILE A 137 -5.55 27.68 13.90
C ILE A 137 -4.53 27.34 14.99
N GLY A 138 -3.26 27.73 14.79
CA GLY A 138 -2.17 27.45 15.74
C GLY A 138 -1.03 26.64 15.11
N GLN A 139 -0.45 25.70 15.88
CA GLN A 139 0.60 24.82 15.35
C GLN A 139 0.04 23.95 14.21
N ASN A 140 0.71 24.00 13.06
CA ASN A 140 0.33 23.22 11.90
C ASN A 140 0.71 21.75 12.09
N VAL A 141 -0.29 20.89 11.98
CA VAL A 141 -0.11 19.48 11.64
C VAL A 141 -0.46 19.38 10.16
N ASP A 142 0.44 18.84 9.33
CA ASP A 142 0.20 18.69 7.90
C ASP A 142 -0.86 17.60 7.64
N ILE A 143 -2.14 17.97 7.78
CA ILE A 143 -3.30 17.10 7.51
C ILE A 143 -3.28 16.59 6.05
N GLN A 144 -2.69 17.38 5.15
CA GLN A 144 -2.58 17.02 3.73
C GLN A 144 -1.75 15.75 3.53
N LEU A 145 -0.65 15.59 4.27
CA LEU A 145 0.21 14.40 4.20
C LEU A 145 -0.53 13.12 4.61
N ILE A 146 -1.50 13.24 5.51
CA ILE A 146 -2.29 12.12 6.06
C ILE A 146 -3.39 11.71 5.08
N THR A 147 -4.03 12.69 4.44
CA THR A 147 -5.18 12.45 3.58
C THR A 147 -4.77 12.01 2.19
N ASP A 148 -3.65 12.54 1.70
CA ASP A 148 -3.07 12.23 0.40
C ASP A 148 -1.53 12.12 0.55
N PRO A 149 -1.01 10.95 0.96
CA PRO A 149 0.42 10.77 1.07
C PRO A 149 1.06 10.96 -0.32
N PRO A 150 2.02 11.89 -0.48
CA PRO A 150 2.64 12.14 -1.77
C PRO A 150 3.42 10.91 -2.21
N ASN A 151 3.37 10.59 -3.50
CA ASN A 151 4.13 9.48 -4.08
C ASN A 151 5.65 9.63 -3.88
N THR A 152 6.13 10.85 -3.64
CA THR A 152 7.54 11.17 -3.43
C THR A 152 7.68 12.10 -2.22
N LEU A 153 8.45 11.66 -1.23
CA LEU A 153 8.89 12.48 -0.11
C LEU A 153 10.31 13.00 -0.41
N PHE A 154 10.50 14.32 -0.35
CA PHE A 154 11.83 14.93 -0.38
C PHE A 154 12.24 15.25 1.05
N PHE A 155 13.44 14.82 1.42
CA PHE A 155 14.08 15.03 2.72
C PHE A 155 15.39 15.80 2.54
#